data_AF-A0A430B7T7-F1
#
_entry.id   AF-A0A430B7T7-F1
#
_cell.length_a   1.000
_cell.length_b   1.000
_cell.length_c   1.000
_cell.angle_alpha   90.00
_cell.angle_beta   90.00
_cell.angle_gamma   90.00
#
_symmetry.space_group_name_H-M   'P 1'
#
loop_
_entity.id
_entity.type
_entity.pdbx_description
1 polymer ?
#
loop_
_entity_poly.entity_id
_entity_poly.type
_entity_poly.pdbx_seq_one_letter_code
_entity_poly.pdbx_strand_id
1 'polypeptide(L)'
;MAYFKKYLKKETMLFIGVSLIILIGVKCLIFNQETKATTFVEDDVTVSSQSDLKETEEEKNDGKMYVDIKGAVRMPGMYEVSSDMRVLNVIDMAGGLKEKADDKQINFSQKLEDQMIIYIPLEGEEIPEAINNQNTSKESLGGKGSEEAGKVNLNQAEKDELMTLNGVGEKKAEKIIEYREENGSFKSIDDLKNVNGIGEKTFESLKESITI
;
A
#
# COMPACT_ATOMS: atom_id res chain seq x y z
N MET A 1 71.75 16.54 9.67
CA MET A 1 70.63 15.60 9.38
C MET A 1 69.97 14.96 10.63
N ALA A 2 70.50 15.10 11.86
CA ALA A 2 69.91 14.48 13.05
C ALA A 2 68.62 15.14 13.59
N TYR A 3 68.44 16.45 13.36
CA TYR A 3 67.28 17.20 13.87
C TYR A 3 65.97 16.91 13.10
N PHE A 4 66.07 16.63 11.81
CA PHE A 4 64.90 16.42 10.94
C PHE A 4 64.13 15.12 11.29
N LYS A 5 64.86 14.04 11.62
CA LYS A 5 64.24 12.77 12.06
C LYS A 5 63.52 12.88 13.41
N LYS A 6 63.96 13.80 14.29
CA LYS A 6 63.31 14.04 15.59
C LYS A 6 61.98 14.76 15.42
N TYR A 7 61.88 15.65 14.45
CA TYR A 7 60.65 16.38 14.13
C TYR A 7 59.60 15.46 13.50
N LEU A 8 60.01 14.62 12.55
CA LEU A 8 59.12 13.70 11.85
C LEU A 8 58.45 12.68 12.80
N LYS A 9 59.17 12.19 13.82
CA LYS A 9 58.61 11.27 14.84
C LYS A 9 57.59 11.94 15.78
N LYS A 10 57.70 13.27 15.99
CA LYS A 10 56.82 14.01 16.90
C LYS A 10 55.44 14.21 16.28
N GLU A 11 55.37 14.50 14.98
CA GLU A 11 54.09 14.64 14.29
C GLU A 11 53.37 13.31 14.10
N THR A 12 54.10 12.23 13.76
CA THR A 12 53.48 10.89 13.67
C THR A 12 52.89 10.43 15.01
N MET A 13 53.51 10.78 16.15
CA MET A 13 52.97 10.48 17.48
C MET A 13 51.71 11.31 17.80
N LEU A 14 51.63 12.55 17.31
CA LEU A 14 50.48 13.40 17.50
C LEU A 14 49.27 12.90 16.70
N PHE A 15 49.47 12.45 15.46
CA PHE A 15 48.39 11.88 14.64
C PHE A 15 47.87 10.54 15.18
N ILE A 16 48.74 9.66 15.68
CA ILE A 16 48.33 8.39 16.30
C ILE A 16 47.49 8.65 17.56
N GLY A 17 47.88 9.63 18.38
CA GLY A 17 47.12 10.02 19.57
C GLY A 17 45.71 10.53 19.24
N VAL A 18 45.60 11.42 18.24
CA VAL A 18 44.29 11.96 17.80
C VAL A 18 43.42 10.85 17.19
N SER A 19 43.99 9.95 16.39
CA SER A 19 43.24 8.81 15.82
C SER A 19 42.73 7.86 16.89
N LEU A 20 43.47 7.65 17.99
CA LEU A 20 43.05 6.79 19.09
C LEU A 20 41.90 7.42 19.90
N ILE A 21 41.95 8.74 20.13
CA ILE A 21 40.89 9.49 20.83
C ILE A 21 39.59 9.48 20.02
N ILE A 22 39.67 9.62 18.69
CA ILE A 22 38.50 9.55 17.80
C ILE A 22 37.88 8.15 17.83
N LEU A 23 38.69 7.08 17.78
CA LEU A 23 38.18 5.70 17.87
C LEU A 23 37.50 5.40 19.22
N ILE A 24 38.05 5.91 20.33
CA ILE A 24 37.44 5.78 21.66
C ILE A 24 36.14 6.60 21.74
N GLY A 25 36.11 7.81 21.18
CA GLY A 25 34.91 8.65 21.13
C GLY A 25 33.77 8.04 20.32
N VAL A 26 34.08 7.45 19.16
CA VAL A 26 33.08 6.74 18.33
C VAL A 26 32.57 5.48 19.04
N LYS A 27 33.46 4.70 19.68
CA LYS A 27 33.06 3.54 20.49
C LYS A 27 32.19 3.95 21.69
N CYS A 28 32.49 5.07 22.33
CA CYS A 28 31.67 5.62 23.41
C CYS A 28 30.30 6.09 22.91
N LEU A 29 30.23 6.72 21.73
CA LEU A 29 28.96 7.12 21.11
C LEU A 29 28.07 5.93 20.73
N ILE A 30 28.66 4.83 20.26
CA ILE A 30 27.90 3.60 19.95
C ILE A 30 27.47 2.88 21.24
N PHE A 31 28.31 2.87 22.29
CA PHE A 31 28.01 2.19 23.55
C PHE A 31 26.98 2.93 24.42
N ASN A 32 26.74 4.22 24.20
CA ASN A 32 25.81 5.03 24.99
C ASN A 32 24.36 5.02 24.45
N GLN A 33 24.02 4.12 23.51
CA GLN A 33 22.67 3.99 22.95
C GLN A 33 21.86 2.78 23.46
N GLU A 34 22.34 2.02 24.45
CA GLU A 34 21.50 1.05 25.17
C GLU A 34 21.38 1.44 26.64
N THR A 35 20.27 2.10 26.99
CA THR A 35 19.55 1.97 28.27
C THR A 35 18.41 2.99 28.30
N LYS A 36 17.28 2.65 27.69
CA LYS A 36 15.99 3.17 28.13
C LYS A 36 14.98 2.04 28.16
N ALA A 37 14.16 2.08 29.23
CA ALA A 37 12.95 1.30 29.47
C ALA A 37 13.24 -0.11 30.07
N THR A 38 12.61 -0.60 31.13
CA THR A 38 11.41 -0.18 31.86
C THR A 38 11.41 -0.86 33.23
N THR A 39 11.00 -0.11 34.25
CA THR A 39 10.64 -0.58 35.59
C THR A 39 9.37 -1.42 35.50
N PHE A 40 9.46 -2.71 35.84
CA PHE A 40 8.28 -3.53 36.14
C PHE A 40 8.25 -3.78 37.64
N VAL A 41 7.16 -3.30 38.25
CA VAL A 41 6.75 -3.58 39.62
C VAL A 41 6.16 -4.99 39.62
N GLU A 42 6.74 -5.87 40.43
CA GLU A 42 6.12 -7.13 40.82
C GLU A 42 4.99 -6.82 41.80
N ASP A 43 3.75 -7.13 41.42
CA ASP A 43 2.72 -7.46 42.38
C ASP A 43 2.18 -8.86 42.06
N ASP A 44 2.25 -9.66 43.11
CA ASP A 44 1.77 -11.02 43.29
C ASP A 44 0.26 -11.16 42.96
N VAL A 45 -0.14 -12.34 42.47
CA VAL A 45 -1.35 -13.10 42.88
C VAL A 45 -1.62 -14.25 41.87
N THR A 46 -1.22 -15.44 42.30
CA THR A 46 -2.06 -16.63 42.57
C THR A 46 -3.22 -17.01 41.61
N VAL A 47 -2.97 -18.12 40.88
CA VAL A 47 -3.80 -19.34 40.66
C VAL A 47 -5.28 -19.24 40.20
N SER A 48 -5.51 -19.85 39.02
CA SER A 48 -6.67 -20.62 38.55
C SER A 48 -8.04 -19.94 38.41
N SER A 49 -8.56 -19.89 37.18
CA SER A 49 -9.65 -20.76 36.74
C SER A 49 -10.03 -20.50 35.28
N GLN A 50 -10.43 -21.58 34.61
CA GLN A 50 -11.02 -21.61 33.27
C GLN A 50 -12.26 -20.71 33.17
N SER A 51 -12.38 -19.99 32.06
CA SER A 51 -13.68 -19.70 31.46
C SER A 51 -13.49 -19.48 29.96
N ASP A 52 -14.09 -20.39 29.19
CA ASP A 52 -14.41 -20.20 27.78
C ASP A 52 -15.03 -18.82 27.55
N LEU A 53 -14.26 -17.93 26.93
CA LEU A 53 -14.80 -16.79 26.22
C LEU A 53 -14.14 -16.79 24.85
N LYS A 54 -15.02 -16.96 23.86
CA LYS A 54 -14.79 -16.79 22.45
C LYS A 54 -14.38 -15.33 22.24
N GLU A 55 -13.08 -15.09 22.33
CA GLU A 55 -12.45 -13.83 21.95
C GLU A 55 -12.50 -13.78 20.42
N THR A 56 -13.33 -12.87 19.92
CA THR A 56 -13.16 -12.32 18.58
C THR A 56 -11.77 -11.71 18.58
N GLU A 57 -10.82 -12.37 17.91
CA GLU A 57 -9.52 -11.81 17.56
C GLU A 57 -9.77 -10.58 16.68
N GLU A 58 -9.94 -9.41 17.30
CA GLU A 58 -9.61 -8.15 16.66
C GLU A 58 -8.10 -8.18 16.46
N GLU A 59 -7.66 -8.68 15.30
CA GLU A 59 -6.29 -8.49 14.84
C GLU A 59 -6.00 -6.99 14.82
N LYS A 60 -5.39 -6.48 15.89
CA LYS A 60 -4.54 -5.29 15.78
C LYS A 60 -3.39 -5.68 14.88
N ASN A 61 -3.63 -5.56 13.58
CA ASN A 61 -2.58 -5.57 12.58
C ASN A 61 -1.56 -4.51 13.04
N ASP A 62 -0.33 -4.92 13.36
CA ASP A 62 0.68 -4.14 14.10
C ASP A 62 1.24 -2.97 13.25
N GLY A 63 0.46 -2.49 12.27
CA GLY A 63 0.84 -1.54 11.24
C GLY A 63 1.86 -2.08 10.24
N LYS A 64 2.26 -3.35 10.37
CA LYS A 64 3.27 -4.00 9.53
C LYS A 64 2.62 -4.51 8.26
N MET A 65 2.99 -3.90 7.14
CA MET A 65 2.54 -4.28 5.82
C MET A 65 3.73 -4.79 5.01
N TYR A 66 3.46 -5.60 4.00
CA TYR A 66 4.49 -6.09 3.10
C TYR A 66 4.18 -5.69 1.67
N VAL A 67 5.20 -5.20 0.97
CA VAL A 67 5.13 -4.84 -0.44
C VAL A 67 6.22 -5.57 -1.22
N ASP A 68 5.91 -6.01 -2.43
CA ASP A 68 6.83 -6.72 -3.32
C ASP A 68 7.33 -5.76 -4.41
N ILE A 69 8.62 -5.44 -4.42
CA ILE A 69 9.23 -4.58 -5.44
C ILE A 69 9.98 -5.42 -6.49
N LYS A 70 9.65 -5.19 -7.75
CA LYS A 70 10.16 -5.92 -8.92
C LYS A 70 10.75 -4.97 -9.97
N GLY A 71 11.48 -5.56 -10.92
CA GLY A 71 11.96 -4.85 -12.10
C GLY A 71 13.28 -4.09 -11.89
N ALA A 72 13.35 -2.86 -12.40
CA ALA A 72 14.54 -2.05 -12.56
C ALA A 72 15.00 -1.33 -11.27
N VAL A 73 14.98 -2.01 -10.13
CA VAL A 73 15.59 -1.57 -8.85
C VAL A 73 16.84 -2.37 -8.52
N ARG A 74 17.71 -1.84 -7.66
CA ARG A 74 18.98 -2.52 -7.32
C ARG A 74 18.77 -3.81 -6.55
N MET A 75 17.87 -3.81 -5.56
CA MET A 75 17.52 -4.96 -4.74
C MET A 75 16.01 -5.23 -4.84
N PRO A 76 15.56 -6.02 -5.82
CA PRO A 76 14.18 -6.49 -5.86
C PRO A 76 13.88 -7.45 -4.70
N GLY A 77 12.65 -7.47 -4.22
CA GLY A 77 12.24 -8.35 -3.13
C GLY A 77 11.03 -7.85 -2.35
N MET A 78 10.71 -8.53 -1.25
CA MET A 78 9.64 -8.13 -0.34
C MET A 78 10.19 -7.24 0.78
N TYR A 79 9.47 -6.17 1.09
CA TYR A 79 9.85 -5.17 2.09
C TYR A 79 8.75 -5.02 3.13
N GLU A 80 9.13 -5.00 4.40
CA GLU A 80 8.27 -4.59 5.50
C GLU A 80 8.17 -3.06 5.50
N VAL A 81 6.95 -2.53 5.51
CA VAL A 81 6.65 -1.10 5.41
C VAL A 81 5.50 -0.71 6.33
N SER A 82 5.35 0.59 6.57
CA SER A 82 4.22 1.17 7.31
C SER A 82 3.29 1.97 6.39
N SER A 83 2.05 2.21 6.85
CA SER A 83 0.98 2.84 6.05
C SER A 83 1.15 4.34 5.76
N ASP A 84 2.13 4.98 6.40
CA ASP A 84 2.53 6.37 6.14
C ASP A 84 3.61 6.49 5.05
N MET A 85 4.21 5.36 4.63
CA MET A 85 5.23 5.34 3.59
C MET A 85 4.64 5.45 2.18
N ARG A 86 5.49 5.88 1.25
CA ARG A 86 5.19 5.99 -0.19
C ARG A 86 6.11 5.10 -1.02
N VAL A 87 5.76 4.90 -2.29
CA VAL A 87 6.55 4.15 -3.27
C VAL A 87 8.01 4.60 -3.30
N LEU A 88 8.27 5.91 -3.23
CA LEU A 88 9.63 6.45 -3.14
C LEU A 88 10.46 5.83 -2.00
N ASN A 89 9.86 5.68 -0.82
CA ASN A 89 10.58 5.16 0.35
C ASN A 89 11.01 3.70 0.15
N VAL A 90 10.17 2.88 -0.47
CA VAL A 90 10.49 1.47 -0.77
C VAL A 90 11.57 1.38 -1.83
N ILE A 91 11.54 2.25 -2.83
CA ILE A 91 12.59 2.32 -3.86
C ILE A 91 13.93 2.68 -3.22
N ASP A 92 13.96 3.62 -2.27
CA ASP A 92 15.17 3.96 -1.52
C ASP A 92 15.67 2.77 -0.69
N MET A 93 14.76 2.06 -0.01
CA MET A 93 15.09 0.81 0.71
C MET A 93 15.61 -0.30 -0.22
N ALA A 94 15.13 -0.33 -1.47
CA ALA A 94 15.61 -1.21 -2.54
C ALA A 94 16.95 -0.77 -3.14
N GLY A 95 17.60 0.25 -2.57
CA GLY A 95 18.89 0.78 -3.02
C GLY A 95 18.77 1.74 -4.22
N GLY A 96 17.56 2.21 -4.51
CA GLY A 96 17.26 3.09 -5.63
C GLY A 96 17.03 2.38 -6.95
N LEU A 97 16.73 3.19 -7.96
CA LEU A 97 16.54 2.76 -9.34
C LEU A 97 17.87 2.30 -9.99
N LYS A 98 17.78 1.38 -10.96
CA LYS A 98 18.86 1.09 -11.90
C LYS A 98 18.94 2.20 -12.94
N GLU A 99 20.09 2.32 -13.60
CA GLU A 99 20.35 3.38 -14.60
C GLU A 99 19.35 3.40 -15.77
N LYS A 100 18.83 2.23 -16.14
CA LYS A 100 17.87 2.07 -17.25
C LYS A 100 16.41 1.99 -16.80
N ALA A 101 16.12 2.34 -15.55
CA ALA A 101 14.74 2.37 -15.07
C ALA A 101 13.98 3.53 -15.72
N ASP A 102 12.72 3.31 -16.10
CA ASP A 102 11.84 4.38 -16.56
C ASP A 102 11.07 4.97 -15.38
N ASP A 103 11.57 6.10 -14.88
CA ASP A 103 10.99 6.82 -13.75
C ASP A 103 9.69 7.56 -14.11
N LYS A 104 9.42 7.80 -15.39
CA LYS A 104 8.25 8.56 -15.85
C LYS A 104 6.96 7.77 -15.74
N GLN A 105 7.07 6.44 -15.71
CA GLN A 105 5.93 5.53 -15.61
C GLN A 105 5.51 5.27 -14.15
N ILE A 106 6.21 5.84 -13.16
CA ILE A 106 6.01 5.52 -11.75
C ILE A 106 5.50 6.72 -10.96
N ASN A 107 4.42 6.51 -10.21
CA ASN A 107 3.95 7.48 -9.22
C ASN A 107 4.73 7.31 -7.89
N PHE A 108 5.89 7.96 -7.78
CA PHE A 108 6.71 7.95 -6.55
C PHE A 108 5.97 8.42 -5.30
N SER A 109 4.94 9.24 -5.48
CA SER A 109 4.13 9.76 -4.38
C SER A 109 3.01 8.82 -3.97
N GLN A 110 2.78 7.69 -4.63
CA GLN A 110 1.71 6.77 -4.23
C GLN A 110 1.95 6.24 -2.80
N LYS A 111 0.89 6.21 -1.98
CA LYS A 111 0.93 5.58 -0.64
C LYS A 111 0.95 4.06 -0.77
N LEU A 112 1.53 3.40 0.21
CA LEU A 112 1.60 1.95 0.25
C LEU A 112 0.37 1.34 0.91
N GLU A 113 -0.02 0.18 0.38
CA GLU A 113 -1.04 -0.70 0.92
C GLU A 113 -0.41 -2.08 1.15
N ASP A 114 -0.97 -2.87 2.07
CA ASP A 114 -0.52 -4.23 2.29
C ASP A 114 -0.71 -5.08 1.02
N GLN A 115 0.22 -6.01 0.79
CA GLN A 115 0.23 -6.94 -0.35
C GLN A 115 0.39 -6.26 -1.73
N MET A 116 0.73 -4.97 -1.76
CA MET A 116 0.96 -4.22 -2.99
C MET A 116 2.20 -4.73 -3.74
N ILE A 117 2.10 -4.85 -5.06
CA ILE A 117 3.23 -5.15 -5.94
C ILE A 117 3.64 -3.87 -6.70
N ILE A 118 4.88 -3.46 -6.52
CA ILE A 118 5.48 -2.31 -7.20
C ILE A 118 6.41 -2.85 -8.29
N TYR A 119 6.11 -2.55 -9.54
CA TYR A 119 6.97 -2.92 -10.66
C TYR A 119 7.62 -1.69 -11.26
N ILE A 120 8.94 -1.68 -11.33
CA ILE A 120 9.71 -0.61 -11.95
C ILE A 120 10.13 -1.05 -13.38
N PRO A 121 9.59 -0.45 -14.45
CA PRO A 121 9.94 -0.80 -15.82
C PRO A 121 11.34 -0.32 -16.21
N LEU A 122 11.90 -0.95 -17.25
CA LEU A 122 13.01 -0.39 -18.00
C LEU A 122 12.53 0.66 -19.01
N GLU A 123 13.42 1.55 -19.46
CA GLU A 123 13.12 2.49 -20.56
C GLU A 123 12.63 1.75 -21.81
N GLY A 124 11.43 2.10 -22.26
CA GLY A 124 10.77 1.49 -23.42
C GLY A 124 10.12 0.12 -23.16
N GLU A 125 10.05 -0.31 -21.90
CA GLU A 125 9.26 -1.47 -21.48
C GLU A 125 7.80 -1.06 -21.23
N GLU A 126 6.88 -1.81 -21.83
CA GLU A 126 5.44 -1.70 -21.59
C GLU A 126 5.08 -2.54 -20.37
N ILE A 127 4.45 -1.95 -19.35
CA ILE A 127 4.04 -2.66 -18.14
C ILE A 127 2.81 -3.52 -18.46
N PRO A 128 2.79 -4.82 -18.13
CA PRO A 128 1.61 -5.65 -18.27
C PRO A 128 0.41 -5.05 -17.51
N GLU A 129 -0.76 -4.98 -18.15
CA GLU A 129 -1.99 -4.38 -17.58
C GLU A 129 -2.37 -4.95 -16.21
N ALA A 130 -2.02 -6.21 -15.95
CA ALA A 130 -2.24 -6.87 -14.66
C ALA A 130 -1.53 -6.17 -13.48
N ILE A 131 -0.45 -5.43 -13.72
CA ILE A 131 0.32 -4.70 -12.71
C ILE A 131 -0.06 -3.21 -12.70
N ASN A 132 -0.44 -2.65 -13.86
CA ASN A 132 -0.80 -1.24 -13.99
C ASN A 132 -2.10 -0.88 -13.22
N ASN A 133 -3.00 -1.86 -13.04
CA ASN A 133 -4.26 -1.68 -12.33
C ASN A 133 -4.15 -1.52 -10.80
N GLN A 134 -2.96 -1.70 -10.21
CA GLN A 134 -2.74 -1.49 -8.77
C GLN A 134 -1.99 -0.18 -8.45
N ASN A 135 -1.34 0.44 -9.44
CA ASN A 135 -0.49 1.63 -9.25
C ASN A 135 -1.08 2.93 -9.82
N THR A 136 -2.28 2.86 -10.39
CA THR A 136 -2.96 4.01 -11.00
C THR A 136 -4.40 4.08 -10.55
N SER A 137 -4.63 4.41 -9.27
CA SER A 137 -5.95 4.91 -8.88
C SER A 137 -6.10 6.37 -9.31
N LYS A 138 -6.88 6.54 -10.39
CA LYS A 138 -7.62 7.74 -10.80
C LYS A 138 -6.83 8.94 -11.32
N GLU A 139 -6.60 8.94 -12.63
CA GLU A 139 -7.24 9.96 -13.48
C GLU A 139 -7.44 9.43 -14.90
N SER A 140 -8.71 9.40 -15.31
CA SER A 140 -9.23 9.17 -16.66
C SER A 140 -9.39 7.72 -17.16
N LEU A 141 -10.69 7.38 -17.33
CA LEU A 141 -11.30 6.30 -18.12
C LEU A 141 -11.51 4.94 -17.43
N GLY A 142 -12.76 4.76 -16.95
CA GLY A 142 -13.49 3.50 -17.11
C GLY A 142 -13.24 2.40 -16.08
N GLY A 143 -14.08 2.38 -15.05
CA GLY A 143 -14.63 1.16 -14.46
C GLY A 143 -13.67 0.04 -14.04
N LYS A 144 -13.32 0.02 -12.74
CA LYS A 144 -13.35 -1.24 -11.97
C LYS A 144 -13.34 -0.98 -10.47
N GLY A 145 -14.53 -0.78 -9.91
CA GLY A 145 -14.81 -1.13 -8.53
C GLY A 145 -14.67 -2.64 -8.40
N SER A 146 -13.62 -3.10 -7.75
CA SER A 146 -13.45 -4.49 -7.36
C SER A 146 -14.23 -4.74 -6.08
N GLU A 147 -15.51 -5.12 -6.19
CA GLU A 147 -16.16 -6.03 -5.27
C GLU A 147 -17.10 -6.92 -6.10
N GLU A 148 -16.72 -8.19 -6.28
CA GLU A 148 -17.32 -9.21 -7.16
C GLU A 148 -17.10 -9.01 -8.67
N ALA A 149 -16.12 -9.73 -9.23
CA ALA A 149 -15.54 -9.64 -10.58
C ALA A 149 -16.48 -9.85 -11.80
N GLY A 150 -17.80 -9.69 -11.63
CA GLY A 150 -18.78 -9.71 -12.71
C GLY A 150 -20.08 -8.95 -12.42
N LYS A 151 -20.20 -8.25 -11.28
CA LYS A 151 -21.40 -7.48 -10.92
C LYS A 151 -21.26 -6.01 -11.27
N VAL A 152 -22.36 -5.40 -11.71
CA VAL A 152 -22.45 -3.98 -12.06
C VAL A 152 -22.93 -3.19 -10.83
N ASN A 153 -22.14 -2.23 -10.37
CA ASN A 153 -22.53 -1.37 -9.25
C ASN A 153 -23.56 -0.31 -9.72
N LEU A 154 -24.78 -0.34 -9.19
CA LEU A 154 -25.86 0.56 -9.60
C LEU A 154 -25.58 2.04 -9.31
N ASN A 155 -24.82 2.33 -8.26
CA ASN A 155 -24.49 3.69 -7.83
C ASN A 155 -23.33 4.31 -8.60
N GLN A 156 -22.46 3.49 -9.19
CA GLN A 156 -21.25 3.95 -9.88
C GLN A 156 -21.28 3.70 -11.39
N ALA A 157 -22.06 2.71 -11.85
CA ALA A 157 -22.03 2.29 -13.24
C ALA A 157 -22.45 3.41 -14.19
N GLU A 158 -21.74 3.48 -15.32
CA GLU A 158 -22.09 4.32 -16.44
C GLU A 158 -23.16 3.66 -17.32
N LYS A 159 -23.74 4.45 -18.26
CA LYS A 159 -24.82 3.99 -19.14
C LYS A 159 -24.43 2.72 -19.90
N ASP A 160 -23.20 2.69 -20.44
CA ASP A 160 -22.71 1.55 -21.22
C ASP A 160 -22.50 0.30 -20.35
N GLU A 161 -22.06 0.45 -19.11
CA GLU A 161 -21.92 -0.65 -18.14
C GLU A 161 -23.28 -1.21 -17.74
N LEU A 162 -24.27 -0.36 -17.48
CA LEU A 162 -25.65 -0.78 -17.21
C LEU A 162 -26.27 -1.54 -18.39
N MET A 163 -25.92 -1.19 -19.63
CA MET A 163 -26.40 -1.87 -20.83
C MET A 163 -25.80 -3.26 -21.04
N THR A 164 -24.74 -3.63 -20.30
CA THR A 164 -24.23 -5.01 -20.31
C THR A 164 -25.16 -6.00 -19.59
N LEU A 165 -26.08 -5.48 -18.78
CA LEU A 165 -27.00 -6.27 -17.99
C LEU A 165 -28.12 -6.87 -18.84
N ASN A 166 -28.45 -8.14 -18.58
CA ASN A 166 -29.46 -8.85 -19.34
C ASN A 166 -30.85 -8.18 -19.23
N GLY A 167 -31.41 -7.78 -20.37
CA GLY A 167 -32.72 -7.13 -20.42
C GLY A 167 -32.69 -5.63 -20.10
N VAL A 168 -31.51 -5.01 -19.94
CA VAL A 168 -31.31 -3.56 -19.81
C VAL A 168 -30.79 -3.02 -21.13
N GLY A 169 -31.65 -2.34 -21.88
CA GLY A 169 -31.25 -1.57 -23.05
C GLY A 169 -31.11 -0.09 -22.72
N GLU A 170 -30.75 0.71 -23.72
CA GLU A 170 -30.49 2.14 -23.62
C GLU A 170 -31.52 2.91 -22.75
N LYS A 171 -32.81 2.73 -23.05
CA LYS A 171 -33.91 3.40 -22.33
C LYS A 171 -33.98 3.01 -20.85
N LYS A 172 -33.68 1.75 -20.51
CA LYS A 172 -33.73 1.28 -19.12
C LYS A 172 -32.51 1.75 -18.35
N ALA A 173 -31.33 1.74 -18.97
CA ALA A 173 -30.11 2.29 -18.38
C ALA A 173 -30.30 3.77 -18.04
N GLU A 174 -30.89 4.57 -18.94
CA GLU A 174 -31.26 5.96 -18.68
C GLU A 174 -32.20 6.10 -17.47
N LYS A 175 -33.22 5.25 -17.36
CA LYS A 175 -34.14 5.27 -16.20
C LYS A 175 -33.47 4.92 -14.89
N ILE A 176 -32.47 4.04 -14.89
CA ILE A 176 -31.68 3.71 -13.68
C ILE A 176 -30.85 4.92 -13.23
N ILE A 177 -30.23 5.62 -14.18
CA ILE A 177 -29.44 6.83 -13.92
C ILE A 177 -30.34 7.96 -13.41
N GLU A 178 -31.46 8.22 -14.10
CA GLU A 178 -32.45 9.23 -13.70
C GLU A 178 -32.98 8.93 -12.28
N TYR A 179 -33.28 7.68 -11.97
CA TYR A 179 -33.73 7.29 -10.63
C TYR A 179 -32.72 7.67 -9.55
N ARG A 180 -31.42 7.38 -9.73
CA ARG A 180 -30.39 7.72 -8.73
C ARG A 180 -30.09 9.22 -8.64
N GLU A 181 -30.32 9.96 -9.72
CA GLU A 181 -30.20 11.42 -9.72
C GLU A 181 -31.37 12.09 -8.98
N GLU A 182 -32.58 11.58 -9.14
CA GLU A 182 -33.80 12.14 -8.53
C GLU A 182 -34.01 11.69 -7.08
N ASN A 183 -33.75 10.41 -6.78
CA ASN A 183 -34.06 9.78 -5.49
C ASN A 183 -32.80 9.60 -4.61
N GLY A 184 -31.62 9.91 -5.15
CA GLY A 184 -30.33 9.60 -4.54
C GLY A 184 -29.89 8.16 -4.78
N SER A 185 -28.73 7.80 -4.23
CA SER A 185 -28.14 6.47 -4.39
C SER A 185 -29.07 5.33 -3.95
N PHE A 186 -29.00 4.20 -4.66
CA PHE A 186 -29.64 2.94 -4.27
C PHE A 186 -29.09 2.49 -2.93
N LYS A 187 -29.98 2.24 -1.97
CA LYS A 187 -29.66 1.77 -0.60
C LYS A 187 -29.79 0.26 -0.48
N SER A 188 -30.58 -0.33 -1.35
CA SER A 188 -30.76 -1.77 -1.46
C SER A 188 -30.85 -2.17 -2.94
N ILE A 189 -30.56 -3.43 -3.24
CA ILE A 189 -30.77 -3.97 -4.60
C ILE A 189 -32.26 -3.89 -4.97
N ASP A 190 -33.16 -4.13 -4.01
CA ASP A 190 -34.62 -4.12 -4.22
C ASP A 190 -35.15 -2.74 -4.65
N ASP A 191 -34.44 -1.65 -4.34
CA ASP A 191 -34.79 -0.29 -4.78
C ASP A 191 -34.85 -0.19 -6.32
N LEU A 192 -34.17 -1.08 -7.04
CA LEU A 192 -34.21 -1.16 -8.51
C LEU A 192 -35.63 -1.43 -9.04
N LYS A 193 -36.51 -2.05 -8.24
CA LYS A 193 -37.92 -2.28 -8.61
C LYS A 193 -38.74 -0.99 -8.71
N ASN A 194 -38.27 0.10 -8.12
CA ASN A 194 -38.92 1.41 -8.21
C ASN A 194 -38.58 2.14 -9.52
N VAL A 195 -37.62 1.63 -10.30
CA VAL A 195 -37.24 2.21 -11.58
C VAL A 195 -38.29 1.90 -12.65
N ASN A 196 -38.79 2.94 -13.30
CA ASN A 196 -39.78 2.79 -14.37
C ASN A 196 -39.22 1.93 -15.51
N GLY A 197 -39.91 0.83 -15.84
CA GLY A 197 -39.51 -0.12 -16.87
C GLY A 197 -38.71 -1.33 -16.36
N ILE A 198 -38.41 -1.39 -15.05
CA ILE A 198 -37.89 -2.59 -14.38
C ILE A 198 -39.05 -3.27 -13.64
N GLY A 199 -39.60 -4.31 -14.24
CA GLY A 199 -40.58 -5.18 -13.57
C GLY A 199 -39.92 -6.34 -12.83
N GLU A 200 -40.69 -7.05 -12.01
CA GLU A 200 -40.22 -8.20 -11.20
C GLU A 200 -39.39 -9.19 -12.01
N LYS A 201 -39.85 -9.55 -13.21
CA LYS A 201 -39.13 -10.48 -14.10
C LYS A 201 -37.74 -9.98 -14.51
N THR A 202 -37.62 -8.69 -14.81
CA THR A 202 -36.32 -8.08 -15.16
C THR A 202 -35.45 -7.98 -13.92
N PHE A 203 -36.01 -7.57 -12.79
CA PHE A 203 -35.28 -7.53 -11.52
C PHE A 203 -34.66 -8.88 -11.14
N GLU A 204 -35.44 -9.97 -11.21
CA GLU A 204 -34.95 -11.31 -10.87
C GLU A 204 -33.78 -11.75 -11.78
N SER A 205 -33.82 -11.39 -13.07
CA SER A 205 -32.69 -11.68 -13.97
C SER A 205 -31.45 -10.81 -13.72
N LEU A 206 -31.59 -9.72 -12.97
CA LEU A 206 -30.51 -8.76 -12.70
C LEU A 206 -29.87 -8.96 -11.33
N LYS A 207 -30.61 -9.49 -10.35
CA LYS A 207 -30.20 -9.57 -8.94
C LYS A 207 -28.84 -10.21 -8.72
N GLU A 208 -28.47 -11.21 -9.53
CA GLU A 208 -27.17 -11.89 -9.44
C GLU A 208 -26.02 -11.13 -10.13
N SER A 209 -26.33 -10.16 -10.99
CA SER A 209 -25.37 -9.39 -11.81
C SER A 209 -25.19 -7.94 -11.35
N ILE A 210 -25.79 -7.55 -10.22
CA ILE A 210 -25.76 -6.16 -9.72
C ILE A 210 -25.31 -6.07 -8.27
N THR A 211 -24.74 -4.93 -7.91
CA THR A 211 -24.35 -4.55 -6.54
C THR A 211 -24.66 -3.06 -6.31
N ILE A 212 -24.51 -2.56 -5.08
CA ILE A 212 -24.73 -1.13 -4.73
C ILE A 212 -23.45 -0.45 -4.28
#